data_AF-A0A8R1US81-F1
#
_entry.id   AF-A0A8R1US81-F1
#
_cell.length_a   1.000
_cell.length_b   1.000
_cell.length_c   1.000
_cell.angle_alpha   90.00
_cell.angle_beta   90.00
_cell.angle_gamma   90.00
#
_symmetry.space_group_name_H-M   'P 1'
#
loop_
_entity.id
_entity.type
_entity.pdbx_description
1 polymer ?
#
loop_
_entity_poly.entity_id
_entity_poly.type
_entity_poly.pdbx_seq_one_letter_code
_entity_poly.pdbx_strand_id
1 'polypeptide(L)'
;MATSSPLIAEDACKYLIVYPFLPLTISKSCSLLLYVISIVIWITQQWKIPSSSLVTYSPIFDLISIAILLVTLWFTLQKFFWRKLEMGLNMFGLLLCVFTTFLLLINHPSSFSMYDNVLYNHLLISISWTFNVIWSTFHTEDTVSKLLIPGWGEATEEHEIEALEMHF
;
A
#
# COMPACT_ATOMS: atom_id res chain seq x y z
N MET A 1 -10.89 -14.80 37.35
CA MET A 1 -10.15 -13.66 36.80
C MET A 1 -9.07 -14.24 35.90
N ALA A 2 -9.33 -14.30 34.60
CA ALA A 2 -8.34 -14.82 33.64
C ALA A 2 -7.20 -13.81 33.56
N THR A 3 -6.04 -14.18 34.09
CA THR A 3 -4.79 -13.46 33.86
C THR A 3 -4.43 -13.67 32.40
N SER A 4 -4.68 -12.68 31.55
CA SER A 4 -4.16 -12.65 30.18
C SER A 4 -2.67 -12.98 30.23
N SER A 5 -2.24 -14.03 29.53
CA SER A 5 -0.84 -14.45 29.56
C SER A 5 0.05 -13.29 29.08
N PRO A 6 1.18 -13.01 29.74
CA PRO A 6 2.06 -11.90 29.38
C PRO A 6 2.55 -11.98 27.92
N LEU A 7 2.57 -13.17 27.32
CA LEU A 7 2.90 -13.40 25.91
C LEU A 7 1.91 -12.73 24.94
N ILE A 8 0.60 -12.83 25.20
CA ILE A 8 -0.44 -12.29 24.30
C ILE A 8 -0.39 -10.76 24.28
N ALA A 9 -0.15 -10.14 25.43
CA ALA A 9 -0.02 -8.68 25.54
C ALA A 9 1.24 -8.16 24.84
N GLU A 10 2.35 -8.89 24.91
CA GLU A 10 3.61 -8.51 24.25
C GLU A 10 3.49 -8.59 22.73
N ASP A 11 2.85 -9.63 22.20
CA ASP A 11 2.62 -9.78 20.75
C ASP A 11 1.64 -8.73 20.21
N ALA A 12 0.56 -8.43 20.93
CA ALA A 12 -0.37 -7.35 20.58
C ALA A 12 0.34 -5.97 20.54
N CYS A 13 1.27 -5.73 21.48
CA CYS A 13 2.08 -4.51 21.49
C CYS A 13 3.01 -4.43 20.28
N LYS A 14 3.58 -5.55 19.81
CA LYS A 14 4.38 -5.58 18.58
C LYS A 14 3.53 -5.16 17.37
N TYR A 15 2.28 -5.62 17.24
CA TYR A 15 1.31 -5.20 16.21
C TYR A 15 1.05 -3.67 16.19
N LEU A 16 1.01 -3.04 17.36
CA LEU A 16 0.75 -1.60 17.53
C LEU A 16 1.99 -0.71 17.42
N ILE A 17 3.18 -1.21 17.78
CA ILE A 17 4.38 -0.37 17.97
C ILE A 17 5.47 -0.67 16.93
N VAL A 18 5.55 -1.87 16.38
CA VAL A 18 6.67 -2.27 15.49
C VAL A 18 6.26 -2.26 14.01
N TYR A 19 5.12 -2.85 13.66
CA TYR A 19 4.69 -2.96 12.26
C TYR A 19 4.28 -1.64 11.57
N PRO A 20 3.79 -0.60 12.27
CA PRO A 20 3.59 0.72 11.67
C PRO A 20 4.88 1.34 11.14
N PHE A 21 6.04 0.92 11.68
CA PHE A 21 7.37 1.44 11.35
C PHE A 21 8.17 0.51 10.44
N LEU A 22 7.54 -0.52 9.86
CA LEU A 22 8.17 -1.30 8.81
C LEU A 22 8.47 -0.38 7.61
N PRO A 23 9.64 -0.48 6.95
CA PRO A 23 9.96 0.37 5.80
C PRO A 23 8.90 0.33 4.69
N LEU A 24 8.26 -0.83 4.51
CA LEU A 24 7.15 -1.01 3.57
C LEU A 24 5.91 -0.19 3.97
N THR A 25 5.55 -0.18 5.26
CA THR A 25 4.42 0.60 5.78
C THR A 25 4.65 2.10 5.62
N ILE A 26 5.87 2.57 5.92
CA ILE A 26 6.26 3.98 5.76
C ILE A 26 6.21 4.38 4.29
N SER A 27 6.81 3.57 3.41
CA SER A 27 6.82 3.79 1.96
C SER A 27 5.40 3.88 1.38
N LYS A 28 4.54 2.92 1.74
CA LYS A 28 3.13 2.90 1.30
C LYS A 28 2.34 4.10 1.85
N SER A 29 2.55 4.48 3.12
CA SER A 29 1.90 5.66 3.71
C SER A 29 2.35 6.96 3.01
N CYS A 30 3.62 7.05 2.64
CA CYS A 30 4.15 8.17 1.86
C CYS A 30 3.52 8.23 0.46
N SER A 31 3.44 7.09 -0.25
CA SER A 31 2.73 7.02 -1.54
C SER A 31 1.28 7.45 -1.42
N LEU A 32 0.59 7.08 -0.34
CA LEU A 32 -0.80 7.43 -0.13
C LEU A 32 -0.96 8.95 -0.01
N LEU A 33 -0.08 9.62 0.76
CA LEU A 33 -0.05 11.07 0.86
C LEU A 33 0.20 11.74 -0.49
N LEU A 34 1.16 11.24 -1.27
CA LEU A 34 1.47 11.78 -2.61
C LEU A 34 0.31 11.62 -3.59
N TYR A 35 -0.41 10.49 -3.54
CA TYR A 35 -1.62 10.29 -4.33
C TYR A 35 -2.75 11.24 -3.90
N VAL A 36 -2.95 11.43 -2.59
CA VAL A 36 -3.95 12.39 -2.07
C VAL A 36 -3.63 13.81 -2.55
N ILE A 37 -2.36 14.22 -2.48
CA ILE A 37 -1.92 15.53 -3.00
C ILE A 37 -2.22 15.64 -4.50
N SER A 38 -1.94 14.57 -5.27
CA SER A 38 -2.22 14.54 -6.71
C SER A 38 -3.72 14.69 -7.01
N ILE A 39 -4.60 13.99 -6.27
CA ILE A 39 -6.06 14.14 -6.39
C ILE A 39 -6.52 15.55 -6.03
N VAL A 40 -5.98 16.15 -4.97
CA VAL A 40 -6.32 17.54 -4.59
C VAL A 40 -5.94 18.50 -5.71
N ILE A 41 -4.77 18.32 -6.33
CA ILE A 41 -4.34 19.12 -7.48
C ILE A 41 -5.32 18.93 -8.66
N TRP A 42 -5.73 17.69 -8.95
CA TRP A 42 -6.73 17.41 -10.01
C TRP A 42 -8.07 18.11 -9.75
N ILE A 43 -8.62 18.00 -8.54
CA ILE A 43 -9.92 18.57 -8.18
C ILE A 43 -9.89 20.10 -8.25
N THR A 44 -8.83 20.72 -7.75
CA THR A 44 -8.73 22.19 -7.70
C THR A 44 -8.58 22.85 -9.08
N GLN A 45 -8.27 22.08 -10.12
CA GLN A 45 -7.92 22.61 -11.45
C GLN A 45 -8.76 22.05 -12.61
N GLN A 46 -9.85 21.31 -12.34
CA GLN A 46 -10.68 20.60 -13.34
C GLN A 46 -11.17 21.44 -14.55
N TRP A 47 -11.11 22.77 -14.47
CA TRP A 47 -11.71 23.69 -15.43
C TRP A 47 -10.82 24.00 -16.65
N LYS A 48 -9.56 23.54 -16.67
CA LYS A 48 -8.56 23.91 -17.70
C LYS A 48 -8.13 22.78 -18.63
N ILE A 49 -8.60 21.55 -18.40
CA ILE A 49 -8.16 20.38 -19.18
C ILE A 49 -9.12 20.19 -20.36
N PRO A 50 -8.63 20.10 -21.61
CA PRO A 50 -9.47 19.78 -22.76
C PRO A 50 -10.13 18.41 -22.58
N SER A 51 -11.46 18.37 -22.69
CA SER A 51 -12.31 17.19 -22.43
C SER A 51 -12.06 15.97 -23.33
N SER A 52 -11.19 16.09 -24.34
CA SER A 52 -10.88 15.03 -25.31
C SER A 52 -9.56 14.29 -25.06
N SER A 53 -8.80 14.62 -24.01
CA SER A 53 -7.52 13.95 -23.72
C SER A 53 -7.69 12.75 -22.79
N LEU A 54 -6.95 11.65 -23.06
CA LEU A 54 -6.83 10.49 -22.17
C LEU A 54 -6.34 10.86 -20.75
N VAL A 55 -5.69 12.02 -20.59
CA VAL A 55 -5.27 12.57 -19.29
C VAL A 55 -6.47 12.81 -18.36
N THR A 56 -7.67 13.01 -18.90
CA THR A 56 -8.90 13.16 -18.09
C THR A 56 -9.16 11.94 -17.21
N TYR A 57 -8.63 10.76 -17.58
CA TYR A 57 -8.77 9.53 -16.81
C TYR A 57 -7.66 9.31 -15.77
N SER A 58 -6.61 10.14 -15.75
CA SER A 58 -5.52 10.04 -14.76
C SER A 58 -5.99 10.01 -13.30
N PRO A 59 -6.96 10.84 -12.87
CA PRO A 59 -7.49 10.77 -11.50
C PRO A 59 -8.17 9.43 -11.17
N ILE A 60 -8.73 8.74 -12.17
CA ILE A 60 -9.34 7.42 -11.98
C ILE A 60 -8.26 6.38 -11.74
N PHE A 61 -7.16 6.42 -12.49
CA PHE A 61 -6.01 5.54 -12.27
C PHE A 61 -5.36 5.80 -10.90
N ASP A 62 -5.32 7.05 -10.45
CA ASP A 62 -4.85 7.42 -9.10
C ASP A 62 -5.74 6.79 -8.03
N LEU A 63 -7.07 6.87 -8.17
CA LEU A 63 -8.01 6.24 -7.23
C LEU A 63 -7.87 4.71 -7.18
N ILE A 64 -7.68 4.05 -8.33
CA ILE A 64 -7.45 2.60 -8.39
C ILE A 64 -6.13 2.25 -7.70
N SER A 65 -5.08 3.05 -7.93
CA SER A 65 -3.77 2.87 -7.30
C SER A 65 -3.84 3.05 -5.78
N ILE A 66 -4.62 4.02 -5.29
CA ILE A 66 -4.90 4.20 -3.87
C ILE A 66 -5.63 2.98 -3.30
N ALA A 67 -6.63 2.44 -4.00
CA ALA A 67 -7.35 1.25 -3.52
C ALA A 67 -6.41 0.05 -3.36
N ILE A 68 -5.54 -0.20 -4.35
CA ILE A 68 -4.51 -1.24 -4.27
C ILE A 68 -3.57 -0.98 -3.11
N LEU A 69 -3.11 0.26 -2.94
CA LEU A 69 -2.20 0.66 -1.88
C LEU A 69 -2.81 0.47 -0.49
N LEU A 70 -4.09 0.79 -0.31
CA LEU A 70 -4.81 0.58 0.95
C LEU A 70 -4.96 -0.91 1.27
N VAL A 71 -5.27 -1.75 0.27
CA VAL A 71 -5.34 -3.21 0.44
C VAL A 71 -3.98 -3.78 0.83
N THR A 72 -2.91 -3.39 0.14
CA THR A 72 -1.56 -3.89 0.46
C THR A 72 -1.07 -3.35 1.80
N LEU A 73 -1.42 -2.11 2.17
CA LEU A 73 -1.11 -1.53 3.48
C LEU A 73 -1.85 -2.28 4.60
N TRP A 74 -3.13 -2.59 4.39
CA TRP A 74 -3.93 -3.39 5.32
C TRP A 74 -3.29 -4.76 5.59
N PHE A 75 -2.92 -5.48 4.52
CA PHE A 75 -2.20 -6.75 4.65
C PHE A 75 -0.87 -6.63 5.40
N THR A 76 -0.12 -5.55 5.14
CA THR A 76 1.16 -5.28 5.83
C THR A 76 0.96 -5.03 7.32
N LEU A 77 -0.03 -4.22 7.69
CA LEU A 77 -0.36 -3.93 9.10
C LEU A 77 -0.82 -5.17 9.84
N GLN A 78 -1.54 -6.06 9.16
CA GLN A 78 -1.95 -7.33 9.74
C GLN A 78 -0.84 -8.36 9.79
N LYS A 79 0.32 -8.17 9.15
CA LYS A 79 1.35 -9.20 8.92
C LYS A 79 0.83 -10.38 8.09
N PHE A 80 -0.12 -10.12 7.20
CA PHE A 80 -0.54 -11.07 6.18
C PHE A 80 0.33 -10.87 4.95
N PHE A 81 1.38 -11.67 4.84
CA PHE A 81 2.28 -11.65 3.70
C PHE A 81 2.05 -12.89 2.87
N TRP A 82 1.40 -12.70 1.74
CA TRP A 82 1.48 -13.66 0.65
C TRP A 82 2.34 -13.04 -0.44
N ARG A 83 3.60 -13.43 -0.50
CA ARG A 83 4.65 -12.78 -1.31
C ARG A 83 4.23 -12.62 -2.76
N LYS A 84 3.63 -13.65 -3.36
CA LYS A 84 3.16 -13.58 -4.76
C LYS A 84 2.03 -12.56 -4.96
N LEU A 85 1.08 -12.51 -4.02
CA LEU A 85 -0.04 -11.56 -4.06
C LEU A 85 0.45 -10.12 -3.84
N GLU A 86 1.28 -9.91 -2.81
CA GLU A 86 1.87 -8.62 -2.46
C GLU A 86 2.72 -8.07 -3.62
N MET A 87 3.58 -8.91 -4.22
CA MET A 87 4.37 -8.54 -5.39
C MET A 87 3.47 -8.22 -6.58
N GLY A 88 2.44 -9.03 -6.84
CA GLY A 88 1.49 -8.80 -7.94
C GLY A 88 0.74 -7.47 -7.80
N LEU A 89 0.25 -7.15 -6.60
CA LEU A 89 -0.42 -5.89 -6.31
C LEU A 89 0.54 -4.70 -6.42
N ASN A 90 1.76 -4.80 -5.88
CA ASN A 90 2.77 -3.75 -6.00
C ASN A 90 3.19 -3.49 -7.45
N MET A 91 3.35 -4.56 -8.24
CA MET A 91 3.64 -4.46 -9.68
C MET A 91 2.48 -3.83 -10.45
N PHE A 92 1.24 -4.20 -10.14
CA PHE A 92 0.07 -3.61 -10.78
C PHE A 92 -0.07 -2.11 -10.46
N GLY A 93 0.16 -1.72 -9.20
CA GLY A 93 0.22 -0.31 -8.79
C GLY A 93 1.33 0.46 -9.51
N LEU A 94 2.52 -0.13 -9.64
CA LEU A 94 3.63 0.46 -10.40
C LEU A 94 3.26 0.66 -11.88
N LEU A 95 2.65 -0.34 -12.51
CA LEU A 95 2.23 -0.26 -13.92
C LEU A 95 1.21 0.85 -14.15
N LEU A 96 0.21 0.97 -13.27
CA LEU A 96 -0.76 2.07 -13.32
C LEU A 96 -0.06 3.43 -13.17
N CYS A 97 0.85 3.56 -12.21
CA CYS A 97 1.60 4.80 -11.99
C CYS A 97 2.47 5.19 -13.19
N VAL A 98 3.21 4.24 -13.77
CA VAL A 98 4.03 4.45 -14.96
C VAL A 98 3.16 4.82 -16.16
N PHE A 99 2.00 4.16 -16.31
CA PHE A 99 1.05 4.48 -17.37
C PHE A 99 0.51 5.90 -17.23
N THR A 100 0.09 6.32 -16.05
CA THR A 100 -0.35 7.71 -15.80
C THR A 100 0.77 8.71 -16.05
N THR A 101 1.99 8.41 -15.59
CA THR A 101 3.18 9.24 -15.85
C THR A 101 3.41 9.42 -17.35
N PHE A 102 3.31 8.33 -18.13
CA PHE A 102 3.46 8.36 -19.58
C PHE A 102 2.37 9.22 -20.24
N LEU A 103 1.11 9.07 -19.83
CA LEU A 103 0.00 9.90 -20.34
C LEU A 103 0.22 11.39 -20.06
N LEU A 104 0.74 11.74 -18.88
CA LEU A 104 1.07 13.12 -18.52
C LEU A 104 2.22 13.68 -19.37
N LEU A 105 3.23 12.87 -19.66
CA LEU A 105 4.41 13.27 -20.44
C LEU A 105 4.06 13.56 -21.91
N ILE A 106 3.30 12.67 -22.56
CA ILE A 106 2.95 12.84 -23.99
C ILE A 106 1.96 13.97 -24.24
N ASN A 107 1.18 14.34 -23.23
CA ASN A 107 0.20 15.43 -23.28
C ASN A 107 0.70 16.67 -22.53
N HIS A 108 2.00 16.74 -22.21
CA HIS A 108 2.59 17.85 -21.47
C HIS A 108 2.47 19.14 -22.30
N PRO A 109 1.78 20.18 -21.79
CA PRO A 109 1.67 21.45 -22.51
C PRO A 109 2.98 22.24 -22.42
N SER A 110 3.32 22.96 -23.48
CA SER A 110 4.58 23.70 -23.63
C SER A 110 4.83 24.83 -22.62
N SER A 111 3.83 25.22 -21.84
CA SER A 111 3.94 26.18 -20.74
C SER A 111 4.08 25.46 -19.41
N PHE A 112 4.99 25.93 -18.53
CA PHE A 112 5.12 25.46 -17.14
C PHE A 112 3.73 25.41 -16.48
N SER A 113 3.25 24.21 -16.18
CA SER A 113 1.84 23.98 -15.85
C SER A 113 1.69 22.99 -14.72
N MET A 114 0.47 22.91 -14.18
CA MET A 114 0.02 21.88 -13.25
C MET A 114 0.55 20.46 -13.56
N TYR A 115 0.72 20.13 -14.85
CA TYR A 115 1.26 18.85 -15.30
C TYR A 115 2.63 18.56 -14.69
N ASP A 116 3.47 19.58 -14.49
CA ASP A 116 4.80 19.44 -13.88
C ASP A 116 4.71 18.96 -12.42
N ASN A 117 3.79 19.52 -11.64
CA ASN A 117 3.60 19.13 -10.24
C ASN A 117 3.05 17.72 -10.12
N VAL A 118 2.03 17.38 -10.93
CA VAL A 118 1.44 16.03 -10.92
C VAL A 118 2.44 15.01 -11.44
N LEU A 119 3.22 15.34 -12.48
CA LEU A 119 4.27 14.49 -13.04
C LEU A 119 5.39 14.26 -12.02
N TYR A 120 5.82 15.31 -11.31
CA TYR A 120 6.83 15.18 -10.25
C TYR A 120 6.34 14.27 -9.11
N ASN A 121 5.09 14.45 -8.66
CA ASN A 121 4.48 13.55 -7.68
C ASN A 121 4.47 12.10 -8.18
N HIS A 122 4.06 11.88 -9.43
CA HIS A 122 4.02 10.55 -10.04
C HIS A 122 5.41 9.91 -10.15
N LEU A 123 6.47 10.69 -10.36
CA LEU A 123 7.84 10.20 -10.35
C LEU A 123 8.25 9.72 -8.94
N LEU A 124 7.93 10.49 -7.89
CA LEU A 124 8.16 10.07 -6.51
C LEU A 124 7.35 8.82 -6.13
N ILE A 125 6.09 8.76 -6.55
CA ILE A 125 5.21 7.60 -6.35
C ILE A 125 5.78 6.37 -7.08
N SER A 126 6.30 6.53 -8.29
CA SER A 126 6.92 5.44 -9.06
C SER A 126 8.17 4.89 -8.37
N ILE A 127 9.01 5.77 -7.80
CA ILE A 127 10.16 5.36 -6.97
C ILE A 127 9.68 4.55 -5.76
N SER A 128 8.63 5.02 -5.08
CA SER A 128 8.06 4.33 -3.92
C SER A 128 7.47 2.96 -4.27
N TRP A 129 6.71 2.84 -5.37
CA TRP A 129 6.23 1.55 -5.86
C TRP A 129 7.38 0.61 -6.23
N THR A 130 8.42 1.12 -6.88
CA THR A 130 9.61 0.33 -7.21
C THR A 130 10.28 -0.19 -5.95
N PHE A 131 10.42 0.66 -4.93
CA PHE A 131 10.90 0.23 -3.62
C PHE A 131 10.00 -0.86 -3.01
N ASN A 132 8.67 -0.71 -3.05
CA ASN A 132 7.74 -1.73 -2.52
C ASN A 132 7.89 -3.08 -3.23
N VAL A 133 8.04 -3.08 -4.56
CA VAL A 133 8.29 -4.30 -5.35
C VAL A 133 9.60 -4.95 -4.95
N ILE A 134 10.70 -4.19 -4.89
CA ILE A 134 12.03 -4.71 -4.52
C ILE A 134 11.99 -5.25 -3.09
N TRP A 135 11.43 -4.48 -2.15
CA TRP A 135 11.35 -4.87 -0.75
C TRP A 135 10.52 -6.16 -0.58
N SER A 136 9.33 -6.22 -1.18
CA SER A 136 8.48 -7.41 -1.12
C SER A 136 9.12 -8.65 -1.78
N THR A 137 10.01 -8.46 -2.75
CA THR A 137 10.73 -9.57 -3.39
C THR A 137 11.81 -10.15 -2.49
N PHE A 138 12.59 -9.30 -1.81
CA PHE A 138 13.79 -9.73 -1.10
C PHE A 138 13.62 -9.87 0.42
N HIS A 139 12.66 -9.19 1.03
CA HIS A 139 12.53 -9.07 2.49
C HIS A 139 11.17 -9.53 3.02
N THR A 140 10.32 -10.12 2.18
CA THR A 140 9.02 -10.64 2.59
C THR A 140 8.98 -12.15 2.36
N GLU A 141 8.68 -12.88 3.42
CA GLU A 141 8.40 -14.31 3.38
C GLU A 141 6.90 -14.53 3.49
N ASP A 142 6.42 -15.68 3.01
CA ASP A 142 5.03 -16.04 3.17
C ASP A 142 4.75 -16.23 4.67
N THR A 143 3.83 -15.44 5.22
CA THR A 143 3.49 -15.44 6.64
C THR A 143 2.03 -15.06 6.78
N VAL A 144 1.25 -15.89 7.47
CA VAL A 144 -0.11 -15.54 7.88
C VAL A 144 -0.05 -15.10 9.33
N SER A 145 -0.62 -13.94 9.60
CA SER A 145 -0.70 -13.44 10.96
C SER A 145 -1.61 -14.31 11.81
N LYS A 146 -1.12 -14.59 13.01
CA LYS A 146 -1.86 -15.24 14.08
C LYS A 146 -3.20 -14.56 14.39
N LEU A 147 -3.29 -13.24 14.20
CA LEU A 147 -4.54 -12.49 14.37
C LEU A 147 -5.64 -12.84 13.35
N LEU A 148 -5.28 -13.47 12.24
CA LEU A 148 -6.23 -13.94 11.21
C LEU A 148 -6.66 -15.38 11.44
N ILE A 149 -6.03 -16.10 12.36
CA ILE A 149 -6.41 -17.47 12.72
C ILE A 149 -7.65 -17.39 13.64
N PRO A 150 -8.80 -17.95 13.24
CA PRO A 150 -10.00 -17.95 14.07
C PRO A 150 -9.72 -18.62 15.42
N GLY A 151 -10.09 -17.96 16.53
CA GLY A 151 -9.88 -18.50 17.89
C GLY A 151 -8.49 -18.25 18.49
N TRP A 152 -7.57 -17.58 17.77
CA TRP A 152 -6.22 -17.30 18.28
C TRP A 152 -6.21 -16.53 19.62
N GLY A 153 -7.10 -15.56 19.78
CA GLY A 153 -7.22 -14.77 21.01
C GLY A 153 -7.94 -15.50 22.16
N GLU A 154 -8.52 -16.67 21.90
CA GLU A 154 -9.24 -17.50 22.87
C GLU A 154 -8.40 -18.68 23.37
N ALA A 155 -7.33 -19.03 22.64
CA ALA A 155 -6.40 -20.07 23.05
C ALA A 155 -5.65 -19.66 24.33
N THR A 156 -5.74 -20.50 25.35
CA THR A 156 -5.11 -20.26 26.67
C THR A 156 -3.97 -21.21 26.96
N GLU A 157 -3.92 -22.36 26.27
CA GLU A 157 -2.89 -23.38 26.45
C GLU A 157 -2.02 -23.56 25.19
N GLU A 158 -0.76 -23.92 25.40
CA GLU A 158 0.28 -24.00 24.35
C GLU A 158 -0.07 -25.02 23.26
N HIS A 159 -0.78 -26.10 23.62
CA HIS A 159 -1.24 -27.12 22.68
C HIS A 159 -2.42 -26.66 21.79
N GLU A 160 -3.26 -25.74 22.27
CA GLU A 160 -4.35 -25.13 21.47
C GLU A 160 -3.77 -24.19 20.43
N ILE A 161 -2.76 -23.42 20.83
CA ILE A 161 -1.98 -22.53 19.97
C ILE A 161 -1.29 -23.34 18.86
N GLU A 162 -0.61 -24.44 19.22
CA GLU A 162 0.08 -25.31 18.26
C GLU A 162 -0.89 -26.01 17.29
N ALA A 163 -2.08 -26.40 17.76
CA ALA A 163 -3.15 -26.93 16.91
C ALA A 163 -3.72 -25.89 15.92
N LEU A 164 -3.83 -24.63 16.36
CA LEU A 164 -4.25 -23.51 15.51
C LEU A 164 -3.19 -23.14 14.47
N GLU A 165 -1.90 -23.22 14.82
CA GLU A 165 -0.79 -23.02 13.88
C GLU A 165 -0.67 -24.16 12.86
N MET A 166 -0.92 -25.42 13.24
CA MET A 166 -0.83 -26.54 12.30
C MET A 166 -1.92 -26.54 11.21
N HIS A 167 -2.99 -25.77 11.40
CA HIS A 167 -4.09 -25.68 10.44
C HIS A 167 -3.91 -24.62 9.34
N PHE A 168 -2.91 -23.72 9.46
CA PHE A 168 -2.71 -22.55 8.60
C PHE A 168 -1.25 -22.37 8.14
#